data_AF-A0A1G0YBB7-F1
#
_entry.id   AF-A0A1G0YBB7-F1
#
_cell.length_a   1.000
_cell.length_b   1.000
_cell.length_c   1.000
_cell.angle_alpha   90.00
_cell.angle_beta   90.00
_cell.angle_gamma   90.00
#
_symmetry.space_group_name_H-M   'P 1'
#
loop_
_entity.id
_entity.type
_entity.pdbx_description
1 polymer ?
#
loop_
_entity_poly.entity_id
_entity_poly.type
_entity_poly.pdbx_seq_one_letter_code
_entity_poly.pdbx_strand_id
1 'polypeptide(L)' 'MNNSDQNADSGELMYVKCAYCGKWMDVKPGQMNQITHTLCKDCLEKQMKELEDLDKEGT' A
#
# COMPACT_ATOMS: atom_id res chain seq x y z
N MET A 1 -29.59 -25.50 19.15
CA MET A 1 -29.51 -24.09 18.74
C MET A 1 -28.35 -23.97 17.76
N ASN A 2 -28.61 -23.53 16.51
CA ASN A 2 -27.57 -23.32 15.51
C ASN A 2 -26.79 -22.05 15.86
N ASN A 3 -25.50 -22.19 16.19
CA ASN A 3 -24.58 -21.05 16.29
C ASN A 3 -24.23 -20.61 14.87
N SER A 4 -25.06 -19.70 14.34
CA SER A 4 -24.69 -18.84 13.22
C SER A 4 -23.96 -17.62 13.78
N ASP A 5 -22.74 -17.84 14.27
CA ASP A 5 -21.79 -16.74 14.44
C ASP A 5 -21.29 -16.39 13.04
N GLN A 6 -22.07 -15.54 12.37
CA GLN A 6 -21.61 -14.77 11.24
C GLN A 6 -20.40 -13.96 11.73
N ASN A 7 -19.22 -14.51 11.47
CA ASN A 7 -17.96 -13.81 11.62
C ASN A 7 -17.97 -12.71 10.55
N ALA A 8 -18.67 -11.63 10.87
CA ALA A 8 -18.57 -10.39 10.13
C ALA A 8 -17.09 -10.05 10.17
N ASP A 9 -16.46 -10.23 9.01
CA ASP A 9 -15.17 -9.71 8.63
C ASP A 9 -15.18 -8.21 8.95
N SER A 10 -14.97 -7.90 10.23
CA SER A 10 -14.79 -6.55 10.75
C SER A 10 -13.39 -6.19 10.35
N GLY A 11 -13.24 -6.03 9.04
CA GLY A 11 -12.02 -5.67 8.39
C GLY A 11 -11.64 -4.28 8.85
N GLU A 12 -10.99 -4.19 10.01
CA GLU A 12 -10.45 -2.94 10.54
C GLU A 12 -9.59 -2.32 9.44
N LEU A 13 -9.99 -1.14 8.99
CA LEU A 13 -9.19 -0.35 8.06
C LEU A 13 -7.83 -0.15 8.70
N MET A 14 -6.79 -0.70 8.07
CA MET A 14 -5.43 -0.46 8.50
C MET A 14 -4.97 0.83 7.83
N TYR A 15 -4.56 1.82 8.62
CA TYR A 15 -4.00 3.06 8.09
C TYR A 15 -2.49 2.97 8.11
N VAL A 16 -1.86 3.21 6.96
CA VAL A 16 -0.39 3.26 6.86
C VAL A 16 0.03 4.62 6.34
N LYS A 17 1.10 5.16 6.94
CA LYS A 17 1.66 6.45 6.52
C LYS A 17 2.71 6.23 5.44
N CYS A 18 2.63 7.00 4.35
CA CYS A 18 3.63 6.97 3.30
C CYS A 18 4.99 7.42 3.85
N ALA A 19 6.03 6.60 3.69
CA ALA A 19 7.37 6.90 4.18
C ALA A 19 8.02 8.10 3.48
N TYR A 20 7.61 8.41 2.25
CA TYR A 20 8.18 9.51 1.46
C TYR A 20 7.48 10.84 1.72
N CYS A 21 6.16 10.89 1.53
CA CYS A 21 5.40 12.15 1.61
C CYS A 21 4.57 12.31 2.90
N GLY A 22 4.50 11.27 3.74
CA GLY A 22 3.74 11.31 4.99
C GLY A 22 2.22 11.24 4.85
N LYS A 23 1.69 11.04 3.63
CA LYS A 23 0.25 10.88 3.37
C LYS A 23 -0.29 9.60 4.02
N TRP A 24 -1.46 9.66 4.64
CA TRP A 24 -2.16 8.47 5.12
C TRP A 24 -2.77 7.70 3.94
N MET A 25 -2.67 6.38 4.00
CA MET A 25 -3.19 5.45 3.01
C MET A 25 -4.14 4.47 3.69
N ASP A 26 -5.32 4.33 3.11
CA ASP A 26 -6.34 3.40 3.59
C ASP A 26 -6.05 2.02 3.00
N VAL A 27 -5.79 1.06 3.88
CA VAL A 27 -5.46 -0.31 3.48
C VAL A 27 -6.59 -1.21 3.90
N LYS A 28 -7.24 -1.81 2.89
CA LYS A 28 -8.23 -2.83 3.17
C LYS A 28 -7.53 -4.06 3.76
N PRO A 29 -8.11 -4.71 4.77
CA PRO A 29 -7.62 -5.99 5.26
C PRO A 29 -7.48 -6.99 4.10
N GLY A 30 -6.42 -7.80 4.15
CA GLY A 30 -6.05 -8.71 3.05
C GLY A 30 -5.33 -8.03 1.87
N GLN A 31 -5.24 -6.70 1.82
CA GLN A 31 -4.53 -5.95 0.77
C GLN A 31 -3.22 -5.32 1.27
N MET A 32 -2.71 -5.74 2.43
CA MET A 32 -1.48 -5.17 3.00
C MET A 32 -0.26 -5.37 2.07
N ASN A 33 -0.26 -6.45 1.29
CA ASN A 33 0.77 -6.74 0.30
C ASN A 33 0.76 -5.81 -0.93
N GLN A 34 -0.28 -4.99 -1.12
CA GLN A 34 -0.32 -3.99 -2.19
C GLN A 34 0.52 -2.77 -1.86
N ILE A 35 0.88 -2.58 -0.59
CA ILE A 35 1.76 -1.50 -0.17
C ILE A 35 3.20 -1.99 -0.17
N THR A 36 3.87 -1.64 -1.26
CA THR A 36 5.29 -1.91 -1.44
C THR A 36 6.10 -0.81 -0.73
N HIS A 37 6.95 -1.21 0.21
CA HIS A 37 7.87 -0.32 0.94
C HIS A 37 7.21 0.90 1.60
N THR A 38 5.96 0.77 2.04
CA THR A 38 5.20 1.88 2.68
C THR A 38 5.13 3.14 1.82
N LEU A 39 5.14 3.03 0.49
CA LEU A 39 4.97 4.16 -0.42
C LEU A 39 3.53 4.26 -0.93
N CYS A 40 3.01 5.49 -1.04
CA CYS A 40 1.78 5.72 -1.79
C CYS A 40 2.04 5.56 -3.28
N LYS A 41 0.99 5.24 -4.04
CA LYS A 41 1.06 5.00 -5.49
C LYS A 41 1.84 6.12 -6.22
N ASP A 42 1.51 7.37 -5.94
CA ASP A 42 2.17 8.53 -6.55
C ASP A 42 3.68 8.57 -6.28
N CYS A 43 4.10 8.24 -5.05
CA CYS A 43 5.52 8.23 -4.68
C CYS A 43 6.24 7.02 -5.27
N LEU A 44 5.58 5.86 -5.30
CA LEU A 44 6.13 4.66 -5.93
C LEU A 44 6.36 4.88 -7.43
N GLU A 45 5.37 5.41 -8.15
CA GLU A 45 5.49 5.74 -9.58
C GLU A 45 6.63 6.73 -9.86
N LYS A 46 6.78 7.75 -9.00
CA LYS A 46 7.88 8.71 -9.09
C LYS A 46 9.25 8.02 -8.95
N GLN A 47 9.42 7.17 -7.93
CA GLN A 47 10.68 6.44 -7.70
C GLN A 47 11.00 5.46 -8.84
N MET A 48 9.99 4.75 -9.37
CA MET A 48 10.18 3.86 -10.51
C MET A 48 10.65 4.62 -11.75
N LYS A 49 10.06 5.80 -12.01
CA LYS A 49 10.49 6.65 -13.13
C LYS A 49 11.92 7.16 -12.95
N GLU A 50 12.29 7.59 -11.75
CA GLU A 50 13.66 8.02 -11.45
C GLU A 50 14.67 6.89 -11.71
N LEU A 51 14.33 5.64 -11.36
CA LEU A 51 15.17 4.47 -11.66
C LEU A 51 15.27 4.21 -13.18
N GLU A 52 14.16 4.26 -13.90
CA GLU A 52 14.15 4.10 -15.36
C GLU A 52 14.98 5.17 -16.09
N ASP A 53 15.00 6.40 -15.58
CA ASP A 53 15.77 7.49 -16.17
C ASP A 53 17.27 7.32 -15.87
N LEU A 54 17.64 6.89 -14.65
CA LEU A 54 19.03 6.54 -14.30
C LEU A 54 19.58 5.38 -15.15
N ASP A 55 18.76 4.35 -15.39
CA ASP A 55 19.16 3.21 -16.23
C ASP A 55 19.45 3.62 -17.68
N LYS A 56 18.76 4.65 -18.19
CA LYS A 56 18.99 5.21 -19.53
C LYS A 56 20.21 6.12 -19.62
N GLU A 57 20.54 6.84 -18.54
CA GLU A 57 21.74 7.70 -18.47
C GLU A 57 23.04 6.88 -18.31
N GLY A 58 22.93 5.65 -17.83
CA GLY A 58 24.05 4.72 -17.66
C GLY A 58 24.42 3.88 -18.90
N THR A 59 23.69 4.02 -20.01
CA THR A 59 23.90 3.30 -21.30
C THR A 59 24.28 4.25 -22.42
#